data_AF-A0A1F2QC81-F1
#
_entry.id   AF-A0A1F2QC81-F1
#
_cell.length_a   1.000
_cell.length_b   1.000
_cell.length_c   1.000
_cell.angle_alpha   90.00
_cell.angle_beta   90.00
_cell.angle_gamma   90.00
#
_symmetry.space_group_name_H-M   'P 1'
#
loop_
_entity.id
_entity.type
_entity.pdbx_description
1 polymer ?
#
loop_
_entity_poly.entity_id
_entity_poly.type
_entity_poly.pdbx_seq_one_letter_code
_entity_poly.pdbx_strand_id
1 'polypeptide(L)'
;MAEPQVIAVRYSEDLAQYADLRPVVRQAMTLEELLGLVLATTGKHPGRVRAHLRSGTCTYNIYRYWWEGFEIDDATLDAALARFPDPDPARRFHATACLWVRFADAQEPKPHTLTVEREEATRRRWFRRESFWDFLLALVTSKELTYQDYSYYHRADLYRAELAALDRALLLHQSRRLAPRALAERLARGFEWASLEAACGRS
;
A
#
# COMPACT_ATOMS: atom_id res chain seq x y z
N MET A 1 35.89 4.00 -6.14
CA MET A 1 34.46 3.86 -5.79
C MET A 1 33.87 5.26 -5.85
N ALA A 2 32.87 5.50 -6.69
CA ALA A 2 32.25 6.82 -6.79
C ALA A 2 31.48 7.13 -5.50
N GLU A 3 31.67 8.32 -4.96
CA GLU A 3 30.96 8.80 -3.78
C GLU A 3 29.45 8.80 -4.06
N PRO A 4 28.60 8.30 -3.14
CA PRO A 4 27.16 8.33 -3.36
C PRO A 4 26.70 9.79 -3.51
N GLN A 5 26.08 10.10 -4.63
CA GLN A 5 25.54 11.44 -4.88
C GLN A 5 24.49 11.76 -3.79
N VAL A 6 24.83 12.72 -2.93
CA VAL A 6 23.97 13.15 -1.83
C VAL A 6 23.00 14.22 -2.33
N ILE A 7 21.72 13.96 -2.20
CA ILE A 7 20.63 14.85 -2.61
C ILE A 7 20.05 15.50 -1.35
N ALA A 8 20.04 16.84 -1.32
CA ALA A 8 19.43 17.58 -0.23
C ALA A 8 17.90 17.61 -0.40
N VAL A 9 17.21 16.87 0.46
CA VAL A 9 15.75 16.76 0.48
C VAL A 9 15.18 17.53 1.66
N ARG A 10 14.06 18.20 1.44
CA ARG A 10 13.29 18.91 2.46
C ARG A 10 11.90 18.30 2.52
N TYR A 11 11.29 18.24 3.70
CA TYR A 11 9.90 17.83 3.79
C TYR A 11 9.15 18.49 4.94
N SER A 12 7.83 18.55 4.80
CA SER A 12 6.89 19.00 5.84
C SER A 12 5.59 18.22 5.72
N GLU A 13 4.77 18.25 6.76
CA GLU A 13 3.42 17.71 6.69
C GLU A 13 2.57 18.50 5.68
N ASP A 14 1.78 17.77 4.90
CA ASP A 14 0.87 18.21 3.85
C ASP A 14 -0.56 18.05 4.37
N LEU A 15 -0.99 18.99 5.22
CA LEU A 15 -2.36 19.09 5.72
C LEU A 15 -3.02 20.33 5.13
N ALA A 16 -4.14 20.13 4.45
CA ALA A 16 -4.84 21.19 3.69
C ALA A 16 -5.57 22.24 4.56
N GLN A 17 -5.31 22.32 5.86
CA GLN A 17 -6.02 23.24 6.77
C GLN A 17 -5.08 23.83 7.83
N TYR A 18 -5.16 25.16 7.94
CA TYR A 18 -4.50 26.09 8.89
C TYR A 18 -3.09 26.61 8.57
N ALA A 19 -2.97 27.94 8.73
CA ALA A 19 -1.78 28.77 8.59
C ALA A 19 -0.79 28.58 9.76
N ASP A 20 -0.39 27.33 9.99
CA ASP A 20 0.55 26.98 11.04
C ASP A 20 1.92 26.71 10.39
N LEU A 21 2.95 27.46 10.81
CA LEU A 21 4.30 27.32 10.27
C LEU A 21 4.89 25.97 10.73
N ARG A 22 4.76 24.94 9.89
CA ARG A 22 5.29 23.61 10.18
C ARG A 22 6.82 23.58 10.08
N PRO A 23 7.50 22.82 10.94
CA PRO A 23 8.94 22.66 10.84
C PRO A 23 9.28 21.96 9.52
N VAL A 24 10.11 22.61 8.70
CA VAL A 24 10.68 22.00 7.51
C VAL A 24 11.90 21.21 7.94
N VAL A 25 11.86 19.89 7.76
CA VAL A 25 13.00 19.02 8.01
C VAL A 25 13.89 19.00 6.79
N ARG A 26 15.22 19.01 7.00
CA ARG A 26 16.22 18.83 5.94
C ARG A 26 16.93 17.51 6.17
N GLN A 27 17.04 16.72 5.12
CA GLN A 27 17.66 15.41 5.15
C GLN A 27 18.51 15.22 3.89
N ALA A 28 19.68 14.63 4.05
CA ALA A 28 20.49 14.12 2.95
C ALA A 28 19.97 12.72 2.57
N MET A 29 19.68 12.50 1.30
CA MET A 29 19.28 11.20 0.76
C MET A 29 20.20 10.79 -0.38
N THR A 30 20.44 9.49 -0.49
CA THR A 30 21.00 8.87 -1.70
C THR A 30 19.94 8.86 -2.81
N LEU A 31 20.38 8.64 -4.06
CA LEU A 31 19.45 8.42 -5.18
C LEU A 31 18.49 7.24 -4.91
N GLU A 32 18.99 6.16 -4.29
CA GLU A 32 18.16 4.99 -3.96
C GLU A 32 17.07 5.32 -2.94
N GLU A 33 17.40 6.08 -1.88
CA GLU A 33 16.39 6.49 -0.89
C GLU A 33 15.33 7.41 -1.50
N LEU A 34 15.74 8.37 -2.33
CA LEU A 34 14.81 9.25 -3.05
C LEU A 34 13.91 8.45 -4.01
N LEU A 35 14.50 7.51 -4.76
CA LEU A 35 13.74 6.63 -5.65
C LEU A 35 12.73 5.78 -4.87
N GLY A 36 13.06 5.32 -3.67
CA GLY A 36 12.10 4.61 -2.81
C GLY A 36 10.82 5.43 -2.53
N LEU A 37 10.97 6.73 -2.27
CA LEU A 37 9.83 7.65 -2.08
C LEU A 37 9.05 7.87 -3.38
N VAL A 38 9.76 8.10 -4.49
CA VAL A 38 9.14 8.34 -5.80
C VAL A 38 8.38 7.10 -6.29
N LEU A 39 8.98 5.91 -6.15
CA LEU A 39 8.35 4.65 -6.57
C LEU A 39 7.09 4.34 -5.77
N ALA A 40 7.01 4.74 -4.50
CA ALA A 40 5.82 4.58 -3.70
C ALA A 40 4.58 5.31 -4.27
N THR A 41 4.77 6.37 -5.07
CA THR A 41 3.67 7.15 -5.67
C THR A 41 3.48 6.85 -7.16
N THR A 42 4.57 6.53 -7.84
CA THR A 42 4.58 6.36 -9.30
C THR A 42 4.51 4.91 -9.75
N GLY A 43 4.84 3.95 -8.89
CA GLY A 43 5.25 2.62 -9.33
C GLY A 43 6.55 2.67 -10.13
N LYS A 44 7.02 1.52 -10.63
CA LYS A 44 8.25 1.43 -11.44
C LYS A 44 7.95 1.75 -12.90
N HIS A 45 7.51 2.98 -13.14
CA HIS A 45 7.24 3.52 -14.47
C HIS A 45 8.28 4.60 -14.82
N PRO A 46 9.33 4.28 -15.61
CA PRO A 46 10.50 5.14 -15.79
C PRO A 46 10.16 6.59 -16.20
N GLY A 47 9.19 6.78 -17.09
CA GLY A 47 8.76 8.13 -17.51
C GLY A 47 8.13 8.96 -16.38
N ARG A 48 7.32 8.33 -15.52
CA ARG A 48 6.72 9.02 -14.35
C ARG A 48 7.75 9.29 -13.26
N VAL A 49 8.71 8.38 -13.09
CA VAL A 49 9.85 8.55 -12.17
C VAL A 49 10.69 9.74 -12.61
N ARG A 50 11.10 9.82 -13.88
CA ARG A 50 11.83 10.98 -14.43
C ARG A 50 11.09 12.29 -14.23
N ALA A 51 9.78 12.30 -14.52
CA ALA A 51 8.96 13.49 -14.32
C ALA A 51 8.98 13.98 -12.86
N HIS A 52 9.00 13.08 -11.87
CA HIS A 52 9.13 13.45 -10.46
C HIS A 52 10.55 13.93 -10.12
N LEU A 53 11.59 13.22 -10.55
CA LEU A 53 12.99 13.63 -10.31
C LEU A 53 13.27 15.03 -10.85
N ARG A 54 12.73 15.34 -12.03
CA ARG A 54 12.82 16.66 -12.66
C ARG A 54 11.97 17.71 -11.95
N SER A 55 10.75 17.38 -11.52
CA SER A 55 9.87 18.35 -10.85
C SER A 55 10.35 18.70 -9.44
N GLY A 56 11.19 17.86 -8.84
CA GLY A 56 11.77 18.15 -7.53
C GLY A 56 10.78 18.03 -6.38
N THR A 57 9.65 17.32 -6.56
CA THR A 57 8.63 17.19 -5.50
C THR A 57 7.86 15.87 -5.57
N CYS A 58 7.43 15.39 -4.41
CA CYS A 58 6.59 14.20 -4.27
C CYS A 58 5.80 14.29 -2.95
N THR A 59 4.57 13.77 -2.91
CA THR A 59 3.82 13.60 -1.65
C THR A 59 3.77 12.13 -1.29
N TYR A 60 4.28 11.79 -0.11
CA TYR A 60 4.27 10.43 0.43
C TYR A 60 3.69 10.46 1.85
N ASN A 61 2.67 9.62 2.09
CA ASN A 61 1.82 9.68 3.28
C ASN A 61 1.18 11.08 3.42
N ILE A 62 1.37 11.68 4.60
CA ILE A 62 0.97 13.03 4.93
C ILE A 62 2.11 14.02 4.72
N TYR A 63 3.21 13.66 4.08
CA TYR A 63 4.37 14.53 3.92
C TYR A 63 4.58 14.92 2.47
N ARG A 64 4.88 16.19 2.25
CA ARG A 64 5.38 16.68 0.97
C ARG A 64 6.88 16.86 1.03
N TYR A 65 7.55 16.33 0.02
CA TYR A 65 8.99 16.35 -0.15
C TYR A 65 9.38 17.29 -1.30
N TRP A 66 10.53 17.93 -1.16
CA TRP A 66 11.14 18.80 -2.15
C TRP A 66 12.65 18.60 -2.25
N TRP A 67 13.18 18.69 -3.46
CA TRP A 67 14.62 18.69 -3.75
C TRP A 67 14.89 19.58 -4.95
N GLU A 68 16.17 19.83 -5.22
CA GLU A 68 16.57 20.46 -6.48
C GLU A 68 16.36 19.47 -7.62
N GLY A 69 15.40 19.76 -8.50
CA GLY A 69 15.08 18.88 -9.62
C GLY A 69 16.26 18.69 -10.57
N PHE A 70 16.44 17.47 -11.07
CA PHE A 70 17.56 17.13 -11.95
C PHE A 70 17.13 16.16 -13.05
N GLU A 71 17.87 16.19 -14.16
CA GLU A 71 17.76 15.20 -15.23
C GLU A 71 18.66 14.01 -14.91
N ILE A 72 18.19 12.82 -15.25
CA ILE A 72 18.95 11.57 -15.13
C ILE A 72 18.86 10.83 -16.47
N ASP A 73 19.99 10.32 -16.95
CA ASP A 73 20.01 9.55 -18.19
C ASP A 73 19.39 8.16 -18.01
N ASP A 74 18.97 7.56 -19.12
CA ASP A 74 18.26 6.28 -19.13
C ASP A 74 19.10 5.15 -18.52
N ALA A 75 20.39 5.08 -18.83
CA ALA A 75 21.26 4.00 -18.34
C ALA A 75 21.44 4.08 -16.82
N THR A 76 21.67 5.27 -16.28
CA THR A 76 21.79 5.48 -14.83
C THR A 76 20.47 5.19 -14.12
N LEU A 77 19.34 5.64 -14.67
CA LEU A 77 18.03 5.37 -14.08
C LEU A 77 17.70 3.88 -14.08
N ASP A 78 17.91 3.18 -15.20
CA ASP A 78 17.62 1.75 -15.32
C ASP A 78 18.49 0.95 -14.34
N ALA A 79 19.78 1.27 -14.21
CA ALA A 79 20.67 0.64 -13.24
C ALA A 79 20.22 0.88 -11.79
N ALA A 80 19.74 2.08 -11.47
CA ALA A 80 19.21 2.38 -10.14
C ALA A 80 17.88 1.65 -9.87
N LEU A 81 16.99 1.61 -10.86
CA LEU A 81 15.70 0.93 -10.78
C LEU A 81 15.84 -0.60 -10.68
N ALA A 82 16.86 -1.20 -11.29
CA ALA A 82 17.13 -2.64 -11.20
C ALA A 82 17.35 -3.14 -9.76
N ARG A 83 17.70 -2.26 -8.83
CA ARG A 83 17.83 -2.58 -7.40
C ARG A 83 16.49 -2.78 -6.70
N PHE A 84 15.40 -2.31 -7.32
CA PHE A 84 14.06 -2.41 -6.77
C PHE A 84 13.34 -3.64 -7.33
N PRO A 85 12.55 -4.33 -6.49
CA PRO A 85 11.82 -5.54 -6.87
C PRO A 85 10.90 -5.32 -8.06
N ASP A 86 10.99 -6.16 -9.08
CA ASP A 86 10.00 -6.17 -10.17
C ASP A 86 8.74 -6.97 -9.79
N PRO A 87 7.58 -6.62 -10.38
CA PRO A 87 6.38 -7.43 -10.28
C PRO A 87 6.62 -8.84 -10.85
N ASP A 88 6.19 -9.87 -10.12
CA ASP A 88 6.40 -11.27 -10.50
C ASP A 88 5.07 -12.03 -10.49
N PRO A 89 4.40 -12.18 -11.65
CA PRO A 89 3.13 -12.90 -11.75
C PRO A 89 3.21 -14.38 -11.36
N ALA A 90 4.40 -14.99 -11.36
CA ALA A 90 4.58 -16.37 -10.95
C ALA A 90 4.71 -16.53 -9.43
N ARG A 91 4.79 -15.40 -8.71
CA ARG A 91 4.95 -15.41 -7.26
C ARG A 91 3.69 -15.95 -6.57
N ARG A 92 3.93 -16.88 -5.66
CA ARG A 92 2.85 -17.54 -4.90
C ARG A 92 2.38 -16.64 -3.76
N PHE A 93 1.10 -16.74 -3.47
CA PHE A 93 0.51 -16.11 -2.30
C PHE A 93 1.03 -16.75 -0.99
N HIS A 94 1.43 -15.92 -0.04
CA HIS A 94 1.92 -16.33 1.28
C HIS A 94 1.12 -15.65 2.40
N ALA A 95 0.09 -16.33 2.92
CA ALA A 95 -0.85 -15.78 3.91
C ALA A 95 -0.18 -15.16 5.15
N THR A 96 0.90 -15.76 5.64
CA THR A 96 1.61 -15.31 6.85
C THR A 96 2.33 -13.97 6.67
N ALA A 97 2.67 -13.61 5.43
CA ALA A 97 3.32 -12.36 5.08
C ALA A 97 2.32 -11.23 4.79
N CYS A 98 1.01 -11.52 4.85
CA CYS A 98 0.00 -10.51 4.53
C CYS A 98 -0.08 -9.42 5.60
N LEU A 99 -0.21 -8.18 5.12
CA LEU A 99 -0.14 -6.95 5.89
C LEU A 99 -1.53 -6.32 6.05
N TRP A 100 -2.33 -6.38 4.99
CA TRP A 100 -3.71 -5.90 4.97
C TRP A 100 -4.56 -6.64 3.96
N VAL A 101 -5.88 -6.55 4.13
CA VAL A 101 -6.89 -6.96 3.15
C VAL A 101 -7.75 -5.74 2.84
N ARG A 102 -7.93 -5.42 1.57
CA ARG A 102 -8.76 -4.33 1.08
C ARG A 102 -9.97 -4.89 0.37
N PHE A 103 -11.15 -4.42 0.76
CA PHE A 103 -12.39 -4.71 0.07
C PHE A 103 -12.72 -3.56 -0.87
N ALA A 104 -13.28 -3.89 -2.03
CA ALA A 104 -13.82 -2.92 -2.97
C ALA A 104 -15.22 -3.36 -3.41
N ASP A 105 -16.16 -2.43 -3.54
CA ASP A 105 -17.45 -2.69 -4.17
C ASP A 105 -17.35 -2.64 -5.71
N ALA A 106 -18.46 -2.91 -6.39
CA ALA A 106 -18.55 -2.89 -7.85
C ALA A 106 -18.86 -1.49 -8.42
N GLN A 107 -18.81 -0.42 -7.62
CA GLN A 107 -19.14 0.91 -8.13
C GLN A 107 -18.03 1.45 -9.03
N GLU A 108 -18.43 1.95 -10.20
CA GLU A 108 -17.54 2.63 -11.15
C GLU A 108 -17.94 4.10 -11.30
N PRO A 109 -16.99 5.03 -11.57
CA PRO A 109 -15.56 4.81 -11.79
C PRO A 109 -14.73 4.81 -10.49
N LYS A 110 -15.34 5.09 -9.34
CA LYS A 110 -14.66 5.20 -8.04
C LYS A 110 -15.30 4.24 -7.04
N PRO A 111 -14.79 3.01 -6.90
CA PRO A 111 -15.34 2.05 -5.96
C PRO A 111 -15.14 2.54 -4.53
N HIS A 112 -16.09 2.22 -3.66
CA HIS A 112 -15.86 2.35 -2.23
C HIS A 112 -14.87 1.28 -1.81
N THR A 113 -13.84 1.68 -1.07
CA THR A 113 -12.82 0.76 -0.57
C THR A 113 -12.72 0.80 0.94
N LEU A 114 -12.39 -0.35 1.52
CA LEU A 114 -12.12 -0.49 2.93
C LEU A 114 -10.90 -1.37 3.16
N THR A 115 -9.79 -0.74 3.56
CA THR A 115 -8.59 -1.45 4.00
C THR A 115 -8.73 -1.87 5.46
N VAL A 116 -8.46 -3.14 5.72
CA VAL A 116 -8.37 -3.74 7.03
C VAL A 116 -6.93 -4.17 7.27
N GLU A 117 -6.25 -3.47 8.16
CA GLU A 117 -4.87 -3.78 8.52
C GLU A 117 -4.80 -4.95 9.49
N ARG A 118 -3.70 -5.73 9.40
CA ARG A 118 -3.43 -6.84 10.31
C ARG A 118 -3.49 -6.41 11.76
N GLU A 119 -2.92 -5.25 12.11
CA GLU A 119 -2.91 -4.76 13.49
C GLU A 119 -4.34 -4.51 14.01
N GLU A 120 -5.20 -3.88 13.22
CA GLU A 120 -6.60 -3.61 13.59
C GLU A 120 -7.38 -4.92 13.78
N ALA A 121 -7.21 -5.88 12.88
CA ALA A 121 -7.98 -7.13 12.86
C ALA A 121 -7.44 -8.21 13.81
N THR A 122 -6.19 -8.10 14.25
CA THR A 122 -5.59 -9.04 15.22
C THR A 122 -6.03 -8.73 16.65
N ARG A 123 -6.51 -7.51 16.94
CA ARG A 123 -7.00 -7.12 18.28
C ARG A 123 -8.18 -7.99 18.69
N ARG A 124 -7.91 -8.97 19.56
CA ARG A 124 -8.90 -9.94 20.05
C ARG A 124 -9.78 -9.30 21.10
N ARG A 125 -11.08 -9.57 21.03
CA ARG A 125 -11.95 -9.44 22.20
C ARG A 125 -11.55 -10.52 23.21
N TRP A 126 -11.59 -10.19 24.50
CA TRP A 126 -11.16 -11.09 25.57
C TRP A 126 -11.84 -12.46 25.43
N PHE A 127 -11.08 -13.54 25.66
CA PHE A 127 -11.50 -14.95 25.61
C PHE A 127 -11.76 -15.59 24.23
N ARG A 128 -11.38 -14.96 23.11
CA ARG A 128 -11.51 -15.60 21.78
C ARG A 128 -10.23 -16.30 21.31
N ARG A 129 -10.39 -17.53 20.79
CA ARG A 129 -9.30 -18.34 20.23
C ARG A 129 -8.84 -17.85 18.85
N GLU A 130 -9.74 -17.25 18.09
CA GLU A 130 -9.52 -16.77 16.72
C GLU A 130 -9.76 -15.25 16.66
N SER A 131 -8.91 -14.54 15.94
CA SER A 131 -9.06 -13.12 15.63
C SER A 131 -9.82 -12.91 14.31
N PHE A 132 -10.25 -11.68 14.04
CA PHE A 132 -10.84 -11.38 12.73
C PHE A 132 -9.80 -11.52 11.61
N TRP A 133 -8.52 -11.25 11.90
CA TRP A 133 -7.43 -11.45 10.96
C TRP A 133 -7.26 -12.92 10.54
N ASP A 134 -7.37 -13.85 11.49
CA ASP A 134 -7.29 -15.29 11.20
C ASP A 134 -8.39 -15.72 10.20
N PHE A 135 -9.62 -15.23 10.42
CA PHE A 135 -10.73 -15.43 9.49
C PHE A 135 -10.45 -14.82 8.11
N LEU A 136 -9.93 -13.59 8.05
CA LEU A 136 -9.63 -12.93 6.78
C LEU A 136 -8.59 -13.71 5.97
N LEU A 137 -7.53 -14.22 6.61
CA LEU A 137 -6.54 -15.05 5.94
C LEU A 137 -7.14 -16.35 5.42
N ALA A 138 -8.01 -17.00 6.19
CA ALA A 138 -8.73 -18.19 5.74
C ALA A 138 -9.64 -17.88 4.54
N LEU A 139 -10.36 -16.75 4.57
CA LEU A 139 -11.20 -16.31 3.46
C LEU A 139 -10.36 -16.07 2.21
N VAL A 140 -9.27 -15.31 2.28
CA VAL A 140 -8.38 -15.02 1.15
C VAL A 140 -7.77 -16.31 0.59
N THR A 141 -7.28 -17.20 1.45
CA THR A 141 -6.64 -18.47 1.04
C THR A 141 -7.64 -19.43 0.38
N SER A 142 -8.93 -19.32 0.70
CA SER A 142 -9.99 -20.12 0.07
C SER A 142 -10.33 -19.68 -1.36
N LYS A 143 -9.78 -18.56 -1.83
CA LYS A 143 -10.06 -17.99 -3.15
C LYS A 143 -9.00 -18.36 -4.18
N GLU A 144 -9.42 -18.32 -5.44
CA GLU A 144 -8.51 -18.24 -6.57
C GLU A 144 -7.96 -16.81 -6.65
N LEU A 145 -6.68 -16.67 -6.31
CA LEU A 145 -6.00 -15.38 -6.24
C LEU A 145 -5.23 -15.12 -7.53
N THR A 146 -5.45 -13.94 -8.09
CA THR A 146 -4.71 -13.43 -9.25
C THR A 146 -3.72 -12.37 -8.79
N TYR A 147 -2.43 -12.59 -9.07
CA TYR A 147 -1.40 -11.59 -8.86
C TYR A 147 -1.73 -10.33 -9.68
N GLN A 148 -1.68 -9.16 -9.04
CA GLN A 148 -1.95 -7.88 -9.69
C GLN A 148 -0.66 -7.13 -9.99
N ASP A 149 0.09 -6.77 -8.96
CA ASP A 149 1.29 -5.93 -9.08
C ASP A 149 2.10 -5.94 -7.78
N TYR A 150 3.23 -5.23 -7.77
CA TYR A 150 4.00 -4.92 -6.56
C TYR A 150 3.76 -3.47 -6.11
N SER A 151 3.26 -3.31 -4.88
CA SER A 151 3.14 -2.00 -4.25
C SER A 151 4.47 -1.58 -3.63
N TYR A 152 5.14 -0.59 -4.23
CA TYR A 152 6.33 0.02 -3.64
C TYR A 152 6.02 0.80 -2.35
N TYR A 153 4.79 1.33 -2.24
CA TYR A 153 4.32 2.04 -1.05
C TYR A 153 4.23 1.11 0.16
N HIS A 154 3.59 -0.05 -0.01
CA HIS A 154 3.45 -1.05 1.05
C HIS A 154 4.60 -2.07 1.10
N ARG A 155 5.53 -2.01 0.14
CA ARG A 155 6.60 -2.99 -0.09
C ARG A 155 6.09 -4.44 -0.13
N ALA A 156 5.03 -4.66 -0.88
CA ALA A 156 4.25 -5.88 -0.84
C ALA A 156 3.72 -6.27 -2.22
N ASP A 157 3.64 -7.58 -2.47
CA ASP A 157 2.97 -8.16 -3.62
C ASP A 157 1.44 -8.11 -3.41
N LEU A 158 0.70 -7.71 -4.44
CA LEU A 158 -0.74 -7.54 -4.42
C LEU A 158 -1.44 -8.70 -5.12
N TYR A 159 -2.44 -9.27 -4.46
CA TYR A 159 -3.24 -10.38 -4.96
C TYR A 159 -4.71 -10.04 -4.86
N ARG A 160 -5.48 -10.28 -5.92
CA ARG A 160 -6.92 -9.98 -5.97
C ARG A 160 -7.73 -11.24 -6.18
N ALA A 161 -8.91 -11.27 -5.56
CA ALA A 161 -9.95 -12.24 -5.84
C ALA A 161 -11.32 -11.58 -5.84
N GLU A 162 -12.25 -12.16 -6.59
CA GLU A 162 -13.66 -11.76 -6.58
C GLU A 162 -14.39 -12.40 -5.39
N LEU A 163 -15.41 -11.70 -4.88
CA LEU A 163 -16.24 -12.12 -3.76
C LEU A 163 -17.62 -12.53 -4.25
N ALA A 164 -18.00 -13.78 -3.98
CA ALA A 164 -19.35 -14.25 -4.23
C ALA A 164 -20.32 -13.77 -3.14
N ALA A 165 -21.62 -13.90 -3.40
CA ALA A 165 -22.67 -13.53 -2.44
C ALA A 165 -22.53 -14.27 -1.10
N LEU A 166 -22.15 -15.56 -1.13
CA LEU A 166 -21.90 -16.36 0.07
C LEU A 166 -20.73 -15.81 0.88
N ASP A 167 -19.67 -15.37 0.22
CA ASP A 167 -18.48 -14.80 0.88
C ASP A 167 -18.81 -13.49 1.56
N ARG A 168 -19.60 -12.64 0.91
CA ARG A 168 -20.09 -11.39 1.50
C ARG A 168 -20.92 -11.67 2.75
N ALA A 169 -21.85 -12.62 2.68
CA ALA A 169 -22.67 -12.99 3.83
C ALA A 169 -21.80 -13.51 4.99
N LEU A 170 -20.81 -14.37 4.69
CA LEU A 170 -19.88 -14.90 5.67
C LEU A 170 -19.00 -13.79 6.28
N LEU A 171 -18.48 -12.88 5.47
CA LEU A 171 -17.70 -11.71 5.89
C LEU A 171 -18.49 -10.84 6.88
N LEU A 172 -19.74 -10.51 6.55
CA LEU A 172 -20.61 -9.70 7.42
C LEU A 172 -20.98 -10.44 8.70
N HIS A 173 -21.21 -11.75 8.64
CA HIS A 173 -21.47 -12.57 9.83
C HIS A 173 -20.25 -12.60 10.76
N GLN A 174 -19.07 -12.87 10.21
CA GLN A 174 -17.84 -13.01 10.98
C GLN A 174 -17.30 -11.68 11.49
N SER A 175 -17.50 -10.57 10.76
CA SER A 175 -17.10 -9.24 11.25
C SER A 175 -17.86 -8.86 12.51
N ARG A 176 -19.17 -9.10 12.57
CA ARG A 176 -19.99 -8.88 13.79
C ARG A 176 -19.51 -9.71 14.98
N ARG A 177 -19.00 -10.91 14.71
CA ARG A 177 -18.52 -11.82 15.75
C ARG A 177 -17.11 -11.43 16.21
N LEU A 178 -16.16 -11.33 15.29
CA LEU A 178 -14.72 -11.33 15.59
C LEU A 178 -14.09 -9.94 15.57
N ALA A 179 -14.61 -9.01 14.75
CA ALA A 179 -13.97 -7.71 14.55
C ALA A 179 -14.25 -6.73 15.72
N PRO A 180 -13.35 -5.75 15.94
CA PRO A 180 -13.68 -4.55 16.72
C PRO A 180 -14.97 -3.90 16.21
N ARG A 181 -15.76 -3.29 17.11
CA ARG A 181 -17.09 -2.76 16.78
C ARG A 181 -17.04 -1.75 15.62
N ALA A 182 -16.12 -0.80 15.68
CA ALA A 182 -15.95 0.21 14.63
C ALA A 182 -15.62 -0.41 13.26
N LEU A 183 -14.80 -1.46 13.23
CA LEU A 183 -14.48 -2.17 12.00
C LEU A 183 -15.69 -2.95 11.45
N ALA A 184 -16.44 -3.63 12.32
CA ALA A 184 -17.65 -4.34 11.92
C ALA A 184 -18.70 -3.38 11.34
N GLU A 185 -18.86 -2.19 11.94
CA GLU A 185 -19.75 -1.14 11.44
C GLU A 185 -19.30 -0.61 10.07
N ARG A 186 -17.99 -0.36 9.87
CA ARG A 186 -17.43 0.05 8.57
C ARG A 186 -17.68 -1.01 7.47
N LEU A 187 -17.47 -2.28 7.78
CA LEU A 187 -17.74 -3.40 6.86
C LEU A 187 -19.22 -3.54 6.51
N ALA A 188 -20.12 -3.15 7.43
CA ALA A 188 -21.56 -3.30 7.29
C ALA A 188 -22.27 -2.08 6.69
N ARG A 189 -21.56 -1.06 6.19
CA ARG A 189 -22.12 0.23 5.69
C ARG A 189 -23.01 0.13 4.42
N GLY A 190 -23.63 -1.02 4.15
CA GLY A 190 -24.53 -1.21 3.01
C GLY A 190 -23.81 -1.35 1.67
N PHE A 191 -22.48 -1.54 1.68
CA PHE A 191 -21.69 -1.78 0.48
C PHE A 191 -21.76 -3.26 0.07
N GLU A 192 -21.91 -3.49 -1.23
CA GLU A 192 -21.79 -4.83 -1.80
C GLU A 192 -20.34 -5.08 -2.21
N TRP A 193 -19.53 -5.57 -1.26
CA TRP A 193 -18.12 -5.89 -1.50
C TRP A 193 -17.97 -6.93 -2.62
N ALA A 194 -17.50 -6.48 -3.78
CA ALA A 194 -17.40 -7.28 -5.00
C ALA A 194 -16.07 -7.99 -5.12
N SER A 195 -15.00 -7.41 -4.58
CA SER A 195 -13.67 -8.02 -4.60
C SER A 195 -12.92 -7.78 -3.28
N LEU A 196 -11.91 -8.61 -3.08
CA LEU A 196 -10.87 -8.39 -2.09
C LEU A 196 -9.51 -8.35 -2.75
N GLU A 197 -8.60 -7.62 -2.12
CA GLU A 197 -7.19 -7.59 -2.45
C GLU A 197 -6.37 -7.76 -1.18
N ALA A 198 -5.34 -8.60 -1.23
CA ALA A 198 -4.41 -8.81 -0.13
C ALA A 198 -3.02 -8.32 -0.55
N ALA A 199 -2.37 -7.55 0.32
CA ALA A 199 -0.97 -7.21 0.16
C ALA A 199 -0.12 -8.04 1.11
N CYS A 200 0.88 -8.73 0.55
CA CYS A 200 1.75 -9.60 1.33
C CYS A 200 3.21 -9.24 1.08
N GLY A 201 3.93 -9.00 2.18
CA GLY A 201 5.32 -8.58 2.12
C GLY A 201 6.21 -9.64 1.49
N ARG A 202 7.33 -9.21 0.91
CA ARG A 202 8.39 -10.12 0.49
C ARG A 202 9.18 -10.51 1.75
N SER A 203 9.07 -11.78 2.16
CA SER A 203 9.91 -12.39 3.20
C SER A 203 11.33 -12.59 2.71
#